data_AF-A0AAP5F348-F1
#
_entry.id   AF-A0AAP5F348-F1
#
_cell.length_a   1.000
_cell.length_b   1.000
_cell.length_c   1.000
_cell.angle_alpha   90.00
_cell.angle_beta   90.00
_cell.angle_gamma   90.00
#
_symmetry.space_group_name_H-M   'P 1'
#
loop_
_entity.id
_entity.type
_entity.pdbx_description
1 polymer ?
#
loop_
_entity_poly.entity_id
_entity_poly.type
_entity_poly.pdbx_seq_one_letter_code
_entity_poly.pdbx_strand_id
1 'polypeptide(L)'
;MRLHQGFLACAFAAVLAVAALAPVGTTMAAEVVEVQEECVPFRIAGNVFHQRCTSYVVYDNGTREATGHYNRDENGMIYDP
;
A
#
# COMPACT_ATOMS: atom_id res chain seq x y z
N MET A 1 38.68 28.98 45.39
CA MET A 1 38.22 28.57 44.05
C MET A 1 38.79 27.18 43.73
N ARG A 2 37.96 26.17 43.45
CA ARG A 2 38.18 25.21 42.35
C ARG A 2 36.99 24.25 42.20
N LEU A 3 36.61 24.07 40.94
CA LEU A 3 35.40 23.51 40.35
C LEU A 3 34.93 22.16 40.91
N HIS A 4 33.62 22.08 41.22
CA HIS A 4 32.81 20.86 41.08
C HIS A 4 32.13 20.89 39.70
N GLN A 5 32.79 20.37 38.66
CA GLN A 5 32.13 20.08 37.37
C GLN A 5 32.86 18.89 36.73
N GLY A 6 32.37 17.66 36.96
CA GLY A 6 33.02 16.47 36.42
C GLY A 6 32.17 15.23 36.22
N PHE A 7 30.84 15.29 36.41
CA PHE A 7 30.00 14.07 36.41
C PHE A 7 28.82 14.09 35.42
N LEU A 8 28.83 14.94 34.39
CA LEU A 8 27.73 15.01 33.41
C LEU A 8 28.09 14.53 31.99
N ALA A 9 29.36 14.26 31.69
CA ALA A 9 29.77 13.94 30.32
C ALA A 9 29.59 12.45 29.92
N CYS A 10 29.64 11.50 30.86
CA CYS A 10 29.59 10.07 30.54
C CYS A 10 28.18 9.52 30.29
N ALA A 11 27.12 10.16 30.80
CA ALA A 11 25.76 9.66 30.62
C ALA A 11 25.20 9.89 29.20
N PHE A 12 25.64 10.94 28.51
CA PHE A 12 25.14 11.29 27.18
C PHE A 12 25.62 10.35 26.06
N ALA A 13 26.84 9.81 26.17
CA ALA A 13 27.37 8.90 25.15
C ALA A 13 26.65 7.54 25.13
N ALA A 14 26.19 7.07 26.28
CA ALA A 14 25.49 5.79 26.40
C ALA A 14 24.10 5.80 25.74
N VAL A 15 23.38 6.93 25.84
CA VAL A 15 22.03 7.08 25.25
C VAL A 15 22.08 7.12 23.72
N LEU A 16 23.10 7.76 23.14
CA LEU A 16 23.29 7.81 21.69
C LEU A 16 23.62 6.44 21.08
N ALA A 17 24.39 5.60 21.80
CA ALA A 17 24.73 4.26 21.34
C ALA A 17 23.51 3.31 21.30
N VAL A 18 22.54 3.49 22.19
CA VAL A 18 21.30 2.68 22.22
C VAL A 18 20.34 3.08 21.10
N ALA A 19 20.29 4.37 20.73
CA ALA A 19 19.46 4.82 19.61
C ALA A 19 19.92 4.27 18.24
N ALA A 20 21.22 3.98 18.08
CA ALA A 20 21.77 3.40 16.85
C ALA A 20 21.50 1.89 16.69
N LEU A 21 21.03 1.22 17.76
CA LEU A 21 20.65 -0.20 17.76
C LEU A 21 19.15 -0.40 17.50
N ALA A 22 18.40 0.67 17.24
CA ALA A 22 17.02 0.54 16.80
C ALA A 22 17.01 -0.32 15.54
N PRO A 23 16.31 -1.47 15.53
CA PRO A 23 16.21 -2.29 14.34
C PRO A 23 15.64 -1.42 13.24
N VAL A 24 16.41 -1.24 12.16
CA VAL A 24 15.89 -0.69 10.92
C VAL A 24 14.86 -1.71 10.46
N GLY A 25 13.59 -1.47 10.75
CA GLY A 25 12.51 -2.31 10.26
C GLY A 25 12.63 -2.35 8.75
N THR A 26 13.09 -3.48 8.21
CA THR A 26 13.11 -3.69 6.78
C THR A 26 11.66 -3.64 6.33
N THR A 27 11.26 -2.59 5.64
CA THR A 27 9.98 -2.54 4.97
C THR A 27 10.04 -3.57 3.86
N MET A 28 9.63 -4.80 4.15
CA MET A 28 9.38 -5.79 3.11
C MET A 28 8.25 -5.21 2.23
N ALA A 29 8.44 -5.23 0.91
CA ALA A 29 7.37 -4.89 0.00
C ALA A 29 6.21 -5.89 0.24
N ALA A 30 4.99 -5.38 0.35
CA ALA A 30 3.81 -6.21 0.58
C ALA A 30 3.64 -7.18 -0.60
N GLU A 31 3.40 -8.46 -0.31
CA GLU A 31 3.27 -9.49 -1.33
C GLU A 31 1.84 -9.48 -1.92
N VAL A 32 1.73 -9.71 -3.22
CA VAL A 32 0.43 -9.84 -3.89
C VAL A 32 -0.17 -11.21 -3.59
N VAL A 33 -1.35 -11.24 -2.97
CA VAL A 33 -2.03 -12.49 -2.59
C VAL A 33 -3.24 -12.82 -3.45
N GLU A 34 -3.90 -11.82 -4.05
CA GLU A 34 -5.11 -12.04 -4.85
C GLU A 34 -5.29 -10.92 -5.89
N VAL A 35 -5.96 -11.25 -7.01
CA VAL A 35 -6.53 -10.26 -7.93
C VAL A 35 -8.04 -10.30 -7.81
N GLN A 36 -8.64 -9.18 -7.40
CA GLN A 36 -10.09 -9.02 -7.29
C GLN A 36 -10.62 -8.15 -8.42
N GLU A 37 -11.88 -8.36 -8.79
CA GLU A 37 -12.56 -7.61 -9.83
C GLU A 37 -13.92 -7.14 -9.33
N GLU A 38 -14.23 -5.86 -9.56
CA GLU A 38 -15.54 -5.29 -9.25
C GLU A 38 -16.13 -4.63 -10.49
N CYS A 39 -17.32 -5.07 -10.87
CA CYS A 39 -18.00 -4.61 -12.08
C CYS A 39 -19.36 -3.97 -11.76
N VAL A 40 -19.60 -2.78 -12.33
CA VAL A 40 -20.88 -2.06 -12.21
C VAL A 40 -21.60 -2.07 -13.56
N PRO A 41 -22.83 -2.60 -13.64
CA PRO A 41 -23.57 -2.63 -14.89
C PRO A 41 -24.06 -1.24 -15.30
N PHE A 42 -24.04 -0.96 -16.60
CA PHE A 42 -24.58 0.24 -17.23
C PHE A 42 -25.17 -0.09 -18.61
N ARG A 43 -25.94 0.84 -19.18
CA ARG A 43 -26.55 0.66 -20.51
C ARG A 43 -25.95 1.63 -21.49
N ILE A 44 -25.59 1.14 -22.68
CA ILE A 44 -25.25 1.97 -23.84
C ILE A 44 -26.36 1.75 -24.87
N ALA A 45 -27.07 2.81 -25.25
CA ALA A 45 -28.07 2.84 -26.32
C ALA A 45 -29.04 1.63 -26.38
N GLY A 46 -30.25 1.80 -25.86
CA GLY A 46 -31.28 0.77 -25.90
C GLY A 46 -31.16 -0.27 -24.78
N ASN A 47 -31.24 -1.56 -25.14
CA ASN A 47 -31.26 -2.68 -24.19
C ASN A 47 -29.91 -3.43 -24.06
N VAL A 48 -28.83 -2.89 -24.62
CA VAL A 48 -27.50 -3.50 -24.52
C VAL A 48 -26.90 -3.21 -23.16
N PHE A 49 -26.53 -4.28 -22.44
CA PHE A 49 -25.92 -4.18 -21.13
C PHE A 49 -24.40 -4.24 -21.24
N HIS A 50 -23.74 -3.32 -20.57
CA HIS A 50 -22.30 -3.26 -20.43
C HIS A 50 -21.97 -3.25 -18.94
N GLN A 51 -20.72 -3.57 -18.61
CA GLN A 51 -20.21 -3.51 -17.25
C GLN A 51 -18.93 -2.71 -17.24
N ARG A 52 -18.80 -1.79 -16.30
CA ARG A 52 -17.55 -1.08 -16.05
C ARG A 52 -16.85 -1.77 -14.89
N CYS A 53 -15.71 -2.38 -15.18
CA CYS A 53 -14.95 -3.19 -14.25
C CYS A 53 -13.70 -2.45 -13.78
N THR A 54 -13.34 -2.64 -12.51
CA THR A 54 -12.06 -2.23 -11.94
C THR A 54 -11.37 -3.46 -11.39
N SER A 55 -10.13 -3.69 -11.84
CA SER A 55 -9.28 -4.75 -11.29
C SER A 55 -8.47 -4.20 -10.13
N TYR A 56 -8.30 -5.04 -9.12
CA TYR A 56 -7.57 -4.72 -7.91
C TYR A 56 -6.54 -5.79 -7.61
N VAL A 57 -5.35 -5.37 -7.23
CA VAL A 57 -4.38 -6.25 -6.56
C VAL A 57 -4.60 -6.12 -5.06
N VAL A 58 -4.74 -7.25 -4.39
CA VAL A 58 -4.82 -7.35 -2.94
C VAL A 58 -3.48 -7.82 -2.43
N TYR A 59 -2.94 -7.09 -1.47
CA TYR A 59 -1.70 -7.42 -0.79
C TYR A 59 -1.97 -8.21 0.49
N ASP A 60 -0.98 -8.97 0.95
CA ASP A 60 -1.01 -9.75 2.19
C ASP A 60 -1.35 -8.95 3.44
N ASN A 61 -1.00 -7.65 3.45
CA ASN A 61 -1.33 -6.71 4.51
C ASN A 61 -2.79 -6.19 4.45
N GLY A 62 -3.61 -6.69 3.52
CA GLY A 62 -5.00 -6.30 3.32
C GLY A 62 -5.20 -5.00 2.53
N THR A 63 -4.13 -4.33 2.11
CA THR A 63 -4.22 -3.17 1.22
C THR A 63 -4.69 -3.62 -0.15
N ARG A 64 -5.50 -2.78 -0.80
CA ARG A 64 -6.02 -3.04 -2.12
C ARG A 64 -5.70 -1.88 -3.06
N GLU A 65 -5.10 -2.16 -4.20
CA GLU A 65 -4.66 -1.17 -5.18
C GLU A 65 -5.39 -1.40 -6.51
N ALA A 66 -5.98 -0.35 -7.08
CA ALA A 66 -6.61 -0.43 -8.40
C ALA A 66 -5.52 -0.53 -9.47
N THR A 67 -5.59 -1.57 -10.30
CA THR A 67 -4.59 -1.83 -11.34
C THR A 67 -5.09 -1.56 -12.75
N GLY A 68 -6.40 -1.44 -12.94
CA GLY A 68 -6.97 -1.23 -14.26
C GLY A 68 -8.45 -0.89 -14.22
N HIS A 69 -8.90 -0.18 -15.25
CA HIS A 69 -10.30 0.10 -15.52
C HIS A 69 -10.59 -0.30 -16.96
N TYR A 70 -11.66 -1.06 -17.15
CA TYR A 70 -12.07 -1.50 -18.48
C TYR A 70 -13.58 -1.70 -18.52
N ASN A 71 -14.15 -1.70 -19.73
CA ASN A 71 -15.53 -2.07 -19.93
C ASN A 71 -15.63 -3.49 -20.50
N ARG A 72 -16.72 -4.18 -20.18
CA ARG A 72 -17.08 -5.50 -20.72
C ARG A 72 -18.48 -5.44 -21.31
N ASP A 73 -18.64 -5.88 -22.56
CA ASP A 73 -19.96 -5.98 -23.19
C ASP A 73 -20.70 -7.26 -22.74
N GLU A 74 -21.94 -7.43 -23.21
CA GLU A 74 -22.79 -8.59 -22.92
C GLU A 74 -22.22 -9.93 -23.42
N ASN A 75 -21.31 -9.89 -24.39
CA ASN A 75 -20.64 -11.05 -24.96
C ASN A 75 -19.32 -11.37 -24.23
N GLY A 76 -18.94 -10.56 -23.24
CA GLY A 76 -17.68 -10.70 -22.51
C GLY A 76 -16.48 -10.05 -23.18
N MET A 77 -16.68 -9.27 -24.25
CA MET A 77 -15.60 -8.55 -24.93
C MET A 77 -15.15 -7.36 -24.08
N ILE A 78 -13.84 -7.27 -23.87
CA ILE A 78 -13.20 -6.20 -23.12
C ILE A 78 -12.86 -5.05 -24.06
N TYR A 79 -13.14 -3.82 -23.65
CA TYR A 79 -12.81 -2.60 -24.38
C TYR A 79 -12.49 -1.45 -23.41
N ASP A 80 -11.81 -0.43 -23.91
CA ASP A 80 -11.46 0.74 -23.10
C ASP A 80 -12.69 1.60 -22.74
N PRO A 81 -12.65 2.32 -21.60
CA PRO A 81 -13.76 3.13 -21.10
C PRO A 81 -14.35 4.16 -22.07
#